data_AF-A0A1C0V5Z6-F1
#
_entry.id   AF-A0A1C0V5Z6-F1
#
_cell.length_a   1.000
_cell.length_b   1.000
_cell.length_c   1.000
_cell.angle_alpha   90.00
_cell.angle_beta   90.00
_cell.angle_gamma   90.00
#
_symmetry.space_group_name_H-M   'P 1'
#
loop_
_entity.id
_entity.type
_entity.pdbx_description
1 polymer ?
#
loop_
_entity_poly.entity_id
_entity_poly.type
_entity_poly.pdbx_seq_one_letter_code
_entity_poly.pdbx_strand_id
1 'polypeptide(L)' 'MAIVLPPGAELVSGQPEVSLGHLAGRSHQPTTPYYDHADPTDDRSRVVWLVRGEPGMVVELTARGDRAGQAQRAIILPSS' A
#
# COMPACT_ATOMS: atom_id res chain seq x y z
N MET A 1 -6.11 -0.94 1.81
CA MET A 1 -5.19 -1.99 1.35
C MET A 1 -5.27 -3.17 2.31
N ALA A 2 -5.12 -4.39 1.80
CA ALA A 2 -5.16 -5.60 2.60
C ALA A 2 -4.08 -6.60 2.15
N ILE A 3 -3.60 -7.39 3.09
CA ILE A 3 -2.70 -8.53 2.87
C ILE A 3 -3.39 -9.80 3.35
N VAL A 4 -3.32 -10.86 2.54
CA VAL A 4 -3.80 -12.20 2.89
C VAL A 4 -2.60 -13.13 2.89
N LEU A 5 -2.40 -13.80 4.02
CA LEU A 5 -1.31 -14.74 4.21
C LEU A 5 -1.79 -16.17 3.97
N PRO A 6 -0.95 -17.02 3.34
CA PRO A 6 -1.25 -18.43 3.21
C PRO A 6 -1.16 -19.12 4.58
N PRO A 7 -1.76 -20.32 4.75
CA PRO A 7 -1.59 -21.12 5.96
C PRO A 7 -0.11 -21.36 6.27
N GLY A 8 0.30 -21.13 7.52
CA GLY A 8 1.68 -21.30 7.97
C GLY A 8 2.57 -20.06 7.81
N ALA A 9 2.11 -19.00 7.16
CA ALA A 9 2.78 -17.71 7.17
C ALA A 9 2.28 -16.83 8.33
N GLU A 10 3.16 -16.00 8.88
CA GLU A 10 2.95 -15.13 10.03
C GLU A 10 3.15 -13.66 9.63
N LEU A 11 2.22 -12.79 10.07
CA LEU A 11 2.39 -11.35 9.97
C LEU A 11 3.15 -10.84 11.20
N VAL A 12 4.45 -10.61 11.04
CA VAL A 12 5.34 -10.18 12.13
C VAL A 12 5.15 -8.69 12.46
N SER A 13 4.84 -7.86 11.47
CA SER A 13 4.60 -6.43 11.64
C SER A 13 3.65 -5.88 10.59
N GLY A 14 2.88 -4.86 10.98
CA GLY A 14 1.83 -4.23 10.17
C GLY A 14 0.43 -4.70 10.57
N GLN A 15 -0.59 -4.16 9.90
CA GLN A 15 -2.01 -4.52 10.10
C GLN A 15 -2.52 -5.27 8.87
N PRO A 16 -3.24 -6.40 9.01
CA PRO A 16 -3.75 -7.15 7.86
C PRO A 16 -4.59 -6.31 6.89
N GLU A 17 -5.30 -5.31 7.42
CA GLU A 17 -6.04 -4.32 6.66
C GLU A 17 -5.68 -2.91 7.12
N VAL A 18 -5.42 -2.02 6.16
CA VAL A 18 -5.06 -0.62 6.39
C VAL A 18 -5.90 0.26 5.48
N SER A 19 -6.71 1.15 6.06
CA SER A 19 -7.36 2.22 5.31
C SER A 19 -6.41 3.39 5.17
N LEU A 20 -6.09 3.79 3.94
CA LEU A 20 -5.13 4.86 3.63
C LEU A 20 -5.81 6.19 3.27
N GLY A 21 -7.14 6.25 3.41
CA GLY A 21 -7.94 7.36 2.89
C GLY A 21 -7.88 7.44 1.36
N HIS A 22 -8.47 8.51 0.80
CA HIS A 22 -8.25 8.84 -0.59
C HIS A 22 -6.87 9.48 -0.74
N LEU A 23 -6.19 9.23 -1.87
CA LEU A 23 -5.16 10.17 -2.33
C LEU A 23 -5.84 11.53 -2.36
N ALA A 24 -5.37 12.47 -1.55
CA ALA A 24 -5.89 13.83 -1.59
C ALA A 24 -5.65 14.32 -3.02
N GLY A 25 -6.69 14.35 -3.85
CA GLY A 25 -6.59 15.00 -5.15
C GLY A 25 -6.07 16.40 -4.92
N ARG A 26 -5.33 16.95 -5.89
CA ARG A 26 -4.75 18.30 -5.83
C ARG A 26 -5.80 19.44 -5.78
N SER A 27 -7.03 19.18 -5.33
CA SER A 27 -8.12 20.16 -5.20
C SER A 27 -7.85 21.24 -4.16
N HIS A 28 -6.86 21.03 -3.27
CA HIS A 28 -6.39 22.05 -2.33
C HIS A 28 -5.11 22.76 -2.76
N GLN A 29 -4.57 22.45 -3.94
CA GLN A 29 -3.40 23.17 -4.43
C GLN A 29 -3.86 24.52 -5.02
N PRO A 30 -3.41 25.66 -4.48
CA PRO A 30 -3.77 26.94 -5.04
C PRO A 30 -3.22 27.05 -6.47
N THR A 31 -4.06 27.43 -7.43
CA THR A 31 -3.72 27.74 -8.83
C THR A 31 -2.80 28.98 -8.97
N THR A 32 -2.30 29.53 -7.87
CA THR A 32 -1.46 30.73 -7.89
C THR A 32 -0.02 30.36 -8.22
N PRO A 33 0.59 30.98 -9.26
CA PRO A 33 2.00 30.78 -9.58
C PRO A 33 2.82 31.63 -8.61
N TYR A 34 2.84 31.24 -7.34
CA TYR A 34 3.79 31.79 -6.39
C TYR A 34 4.93 30.78 -6.25
N TYR A 35 6.08 31.18 -6.79
CA TYR A 35 7.37 30.53 -6.59
C TYR A 35 7.54 30.24 -5.09
N ASP A 36 7.98 29.03 -4.73
CA ASP A 36 8.21 28.53 -3.36
C ASP A 36 7.05 27.83 -2.64
N HIS A 37 6.48 26.78 -3.22
CA HIS A 37 5.75 25.77 -2.42
C HIS A 37 6.19 24.34 -2.74
N ALA A 38 7.06 23.86 -1.83
CA ALA A 38 7.10 22.57 -1.15
C ALA A 38 6.91 21.27 -1.95
N ASP A 39 7.85 20.35 -1.71
CA ASP A 39 8.00 19.02 -2.30
C ASP A 39 6.67 18.27 -2.59
N PRO A 40 6.40 17.88 -3.85
CA PRO A 40 5.13 17.26 -4.27
C PRO A 40 5.04 15.76 -3.95
N THR A 41 5.64 15.31 -2.84
CA THR A 41 5.66 13.88 -2.47
C THR A 41 4.54 13.49 -1.49
N ASP A 42 3.71 14.45 -1.08
CA ASP A 42 2.65 14.28 -0.09
C ASP A 42 1.48 13.39 -0.59
N ASP A 43 1.39 13.17 -1.89
CA ASP A 43 0.37 12.31 -2.50
C ASP A 43 0.70 10.80 -2.39
N ARG A 44 1.73 10.38 -1.63
CA ARG A 44 2.16 8.97 -1.55
C ARG A 44 1.96 8.38 -0.17
N SER A 45 0.90 7.58 -0.01
CA SER A 45 0.73 6.70 1.14
C SER A 45 1.59 5.43 0.98
N ARG A 46 2.28 5.02 2.05
CA ARG A 46 3.06 3.77 2.09
C ARG A 46 2.55 2.85 3.20
N VAL A 47 2.37 1.57 2.87
CA VAL A 47 2.14 0.50 3.85
C VAL A 47 3.29 -0.48 3.77
N VAL A 48 3.75 -0.94 4.93
CA VAL A 48 4.82 -1.94 5.06
C VAL A 48 4.32 -3.07 5.92
N TRP A 49 4.50 -4.29 5.43
CA TRP A 49 4.26 -5.52 6.17
C TRP A 49 5.56 -6.29 6.27
N LEU A 50 5.81 -6.87 7.45
CA LEU A 50 6.86 -7.87 7.63
C LEU A 50 6.19 -9.24 7.74
N VAL A 51 6.47 -10.11 6.79
CA VAL A 51 5.90 -11.46 6.72
C VAL A 51 7.01 -12.48 6.93
N ARG A 52 6.74 -13.48 7.76
CA ARG A 52 7.57 -14.67 7.92
C ARG A 52 6.82 -15.87 7.34
N GLY A 53 7.51 -16.71 6.58
CA GLY A 53 6.97 -17.92 6.01
C GLY A 53 8.04 -18.66 5.23
N GLU A 54 7.71 -19.87 4.77
CA GLU A 54 8.64 -20.66 3.97
C GLU A 54 8.79 -20.09 2.55
N PRO A 55 9.98 -20.21 1.94
CA PRO A 55 10.17 -19.88 0.53
C PRO A 55 9.14 -20.56 -0.37
N GLY A 56 8.66 -19.84 -1.38
CA GLY A 56 7.66 -20.35 -2.33
C GLY A 56 6.21 -20.17 -1.89
N MET A 57 5.94 -19.80 -0.64
CA MET A 57 4.60 -19.42 -0.20
C MET A 57 4.09 -18.19 -0.95
N VAL A 58 2.79 -18.17 -1.26
CA VAL A 58 2.15 -17.08 -2.01
C VAL A 58 1.37 -16.17 -1.06
N VAL A 59 1.76 -14.90 -1.04
CA VAL A 59 1.09 -13.82 -0.30
C VAL A 59 0.29 -12.98 -1.28
N GLU A 60 -0.98 -12.72 -0.97
CA GLU A 60 -1.85 -11.90 -1.80
C GLU A 60 -1.99 -10.48 -1.22
N LEU A 61 -1.83 -9.49 -2.08
CA LEU A 61 -2.03 -8.08 -1.77
C LEU A 61 -3.21 -7.54 -2.56
N THR A 62 -4.09 -6.80 -1.89
CA THR A 62 -5.20 -6.10 -2.53
C THR A 62 -5.21 -4.62 -2.15
N ALA A 63 -5.17 -3.74 -3.15
CA ALA A 63 -5.45 -2.32 -3.00
C ALA A 63 -6.84 -2.03 -3.56
N ARG A 64 -7.73 -1.45 -2.76
CA ARG A 64 -9.07 -1.01 -3.18
C ARG A 64 -9.16 0.50 -3.00
N GLY A 65 -9.66 1.19 -4.01
CA GLY A 65 -10.00 2.60 -3.95
C GLY A 65 -11.44 2.80 -4.41
N ASP A 66 -12.23 3.55 -3.66
CA ASP A 66 -13.68 3.63 -3.83
C ASP A 66 -14.14 4.12 -5.20
N ARG A 67 -13.29 4.89 -5.90
CA ARG A 67 -13.56 5.39 -7.27
C ARG A 67 -12.55 4.92 -8.33
N ALA A 68 -11.43 4.36 -7.90
CA ALA A 68 -10.33 3.96 -8.78
C ALA A 68 -10.33 2.44 -9.07
N GLY A 69 -11.23 1.69 -8.45
CA GLY A 69 -11.31 0.24 -8.59
C GLY A 69 -10.33 -0.50 -7.67
N GLN A 70 -9.95 -1.70 -8.08
CA GLN A 70 -9.14 -2.62 -7.28
C GLN A 70 -7.91 -3.10 -8.07
N ALA A 71 -6.76 -3.15 -7.41
CA ALA A 71 -5.55 -3.80 -7.89
C ALA A 71 -5.20 -4.98 -6.98
N GLN A 72 -4.84 -6.11 -7.59
CA GLN A 72 -4.40 -7.31 -6.89
C GLN A 72 -3.01 -7.73 -7.36
N ARG A 73 -2.23 -8.28 -6.43
CA ARG A 73 -0.91 -8.82 -6.72
C ARG A 73 -0.61 -10.01 -5.83
N ALA A 74 -0.17 -11.10 -6.44
CA ALA A 74 0.44 -12.22 -5.72
C ALA A 74 1.96 -12.02 -5.67
N ILE A 75 2.56 -12.28 -4.51
CA ILE A 75 4.01 -12.23 -4.27
C ILE A 75 4.44 -13.59 -3.74
N ILE A 76 5.50 -14.14 -4.30
CA ILE A 76 6.11 -15.38 -3.83
C ILE A 76 7.18 -15.01 -2.81
N LEU A 77 7.16 -15.63 -1.63
CA LEU A 77 8.23 -15.46 -0.65
C LEU A 77 9.54 -15.98 -1.23
N PRO A 78 10.61 -15.17 -1.24
CA PRO A 78 11.87 -15.57 -1.84
C PRO A 78 12.55 -16.67 -1.02
N SER A 79 13.35 -17.49 -1.69
CA SER A 79 14.38 -18.28 -1.01
C SER A 79 15.48 -17.33 -0.53
N SER A 80 15.75 -17.34 0.77
CA SER A 80 16.86 -16.61 1.42
C SER A 80 18.22 -17.01 0.87
#